data_AF-A0A8T1S3P0-F1
#
_entry.id   AF-A0A8T1S3P0-F1
#
_cell.length_a   1.000
_cell.length_b   1.000
_cell.length_c   1.000
_cell.angle_alpha   90.00
_cell.angle_beta   90.00
_cell.angle_gamma   90.00
#
_symmetry.space_group_name_H-M   'P 1'
#
loop_
_entity.id
_entity.type
_entity.pdbx_description
1 polymer ?
#
loop_
_entity_poly.entity_id
_entity_poly.type
_entity_poly.pdbx_seq_one_letter_code
_entity_poly.pdbx_strand_id
1 'polypeptide(L)'
;WTSHALSALLRKGTTQVFSAHRQQQLEAELLKDPNLTFARCGPLNPATLLPDLPIPPDSHDCVEVVSSVLRVRADLFDVPLANPDLILFTDRSSFYSEGQRFAGYTVTSQWDVIEAASLPDNWGAQAAELYALGRACQLAAGSPPCSL
;
A
#
# COMPACT_ATOMS: atom_id res chain seq x y z
N TRP A 1 -6.37 -3.85 -28.32
CA TRP A 1 -5.17 -4.67 -28.11
C TRP A 1 -4.13 -3.86 -27.37
N THR A 2 -3.46 -4.43 -26.37
CA THR A 2 -2.46 -3.72 -25.54
C THR A 2 -1.28 -4.64 -25.22
N SER A 3 -0.07 -4.10 -25.10
CA SER A 3 1.12 -4.89 -24.72
C SER A 3 1.04 -5.47 -23.29
N HIS A 4 0.28 -4.80 -22.42
CA HIS A 4 0.04 -5.19 -21.02
C HIS A 4 -1.40 -5.68 -20.81
N ALA A 5 -1.61 -6.53 -19.80
CA ALA A 5 -2.91 -7.10 -19.47
C ALA A 5 -3.83 -6.09 -18.76
N LEU A 6 -4.37 -5.13 -19.52
CA LEU A 6 -5.17 -4.02 -18.98
C LEU A 6 -6.36 -4.49 -18.15
N SER A 7 -7.07 -5.52 -18.60
CA SER A 7 -8.21 -6.09 -17.88
C SER A 7 -7.84 -6.63 -16.51
N ALA A 8 -6.69 -7.31 -16.40
CA ALA A 8 -6.18 -7.82 -15.13
C ALA A 8 -5.75 -6.67 -14.20
N LEU A 9 -5.10 -5.64 -14.74
CA LEU A 9 -4.66 -4.47 -13.98
C LEU A 9 -5.83 -3.68 -13.39
N LEU A 10 -6.88 -3.42 -14.19
CA LEU A 10 -8.05 -2.67 -13.73
C LEU A 10 -8.83 -3.43 -12.65
N ARG A 11 -8.93 -4.77 -12.75
CA ARG A 11 -9.61 -5.62 -11.76
C ARG A 11 -8.88 -5.76 -10.43
N LYS A 12 -7.55 -5.55 -10.40
CA LYS A 12 -6.73 -5.75 -9.20
C LYS A 12 -7.08 -4.79 -8.05
N GLY A 13 -7.80 -3.69 -8.31
CA GLY A 13 -8.31 -2.78 -7.27
C GLY A 13 -7.24 -1.98 -6.50
N THR A 14 -5.96 -2.23 -6.73
CA THR A 14 -4.83 -1.84 -5.85
C THR A 14 -3.74 -1.08 -6.59
N THR A 15 -4.09 -0.38 -7.66
CA THR A 15 -3.14 0.54 -8.28
C THR A 15 -3.08 1.80 -7.42
N GLN A 16 -1.98 2.01 -6.70
CA GLN A 16 -1.70 3.26 -5.97
C GLN A 16 -1.76 4.52 -6.86
N VAL A 17 -1.82 4.34 -8.18
CA VAL A 17 -1.86 5.37 -9.22
C VAL A 17 -3.26 5.98 -9.39
N PHE A 18 -4.34 5.25 -9.08
CA PHE A 18 -5.72 5.73 -9.25
C PHE A 18 -6.45 5.83 -7.92
N SER A 19 -7.31 6.83 -7.78
CA SER A 19 -8.27 6.85 -6.68
C SER A 19 -9.32 5.75 -6.89
N ALA A 20 -9.92 5.27 -5.79
CA ALA A 20 -10.96 4.24 -5.84
C ALA A 20 -12.12 4.64 -6.79
N HIS A 21 -12.51 5.90 -6.77
CA HIS A 21 -13.54 6.43 -7.69
C HIS A 21 -13.13 6.31 -9.16
N ARG A 22 -11.91 6.75 -9.52
CA ARG A 22 -11.43 6.66 -10.92
C ARG A 22 -11.29 5.21 -11.36
N GLN A 23 -10.85 4.32 -10.47
CA GLN A 23 -10.75 2.89 -10.77
C GLN A 23 -12.13 2.27 -11.03
N GLN A 24 -13.12 2.58 -10.20
CA GLN A 24 -14.50 2.11 -10.40
C GLN A 24 -15.11 2.64 -11.71
N GLN A 25 -14.87 3.91 -12.04
CA GLN A 25 -15.32 4.48 -13.31
C GLN A 25 -14.70 3.76 -14.50
N LEU A 26 -13.38 3.59 -14.53
CA LEU A 26 -12.68 2.89 -15.61
C LEU A 26 -13.11 1.43 -15.73
N GLU A 27 -13.31 0.73 -14.62
CA GLU A 27 -13.84 -0.63 -14.64
C GLU A 27 -15.26 -0.68 -15.23
N ALA A 28 -16.13 0.25 -14.84
CA ALA A 28 -17.50 0.28 -15.34
C ALA A 28 -17.57 0.65 -16.84
N GLU A 29 -16.83 1.66 -17.27
CA GLU A 29 -16.85 2.15 -18.64
C GLU A 29 -16.14 1.21 -19.61
N LEU A 30 -15.00 0.62 -19.20
CA LEU A 30 -14.19 -0.19 -20.09
C LEU A 30 -14.50 -1.68 -19.97
N LEU A 31 -14.59 -2.23 -18.75
CA LEU A 31 -14.66 -3.68 -18.57
C LEU A 31 -16.09 -4.24 -18.58
N LYS A 32 -17.12 -3.41 -18.40
CA LYS A 32 -18.53 -3.84 -18.40
C LYS A 32 -19.25 -3.54 -19.73
N ASP A 33 -18.64 -2.81 -20.65
CA ASP A 33 -19.21 -2.59 -21.98
C ASP A 33 -19.09 -3.87 -22.82
N PRO A 34 -20.22 -4.48 -23.24
CA PRO A 34 -20.19 -5.71 -24.04
C PRO A 34 -19.61 -5.50 -25.45
N ASN A 35 -19.50 -4.25 -25.93
CA ASN A 35 -18.93 -3.92 -27.23
C ASN A 35 -17.41 -3.82 -27.20
N LEU A 36 -16.80 -3.76 -26.01
CA LEU A 36 -15.37 -3.62 -25.84
C LEU A 36 -14.73 -4.94 -25.42
N THR A 37 -13.69 -5.34 -26.14
CA THR A 37 -12.87 -6.50 -25.77
C THR A 37 -11.41 -6.09 -25.66
N PHE A 38 -10.80 -6.49 -24.55
CA PHE A 38 -9.38 -6.25 -24.30
C PHE A 38 -8.63 -7.55 -24.42
N ALA A 39 -7.67 -7.57 -25.35
CA ALA A 39 -6.76 -8.68 -25.55
C ALA A 39 -5.32 -8.17 -25.52
N ARG A 40 -4.45 -8.97 -24.90
CA ARG A 40 -3.02 -8.70 -24.87
C ARG A 40 -2.44 -9.00 -26.25
N CYS A 41 -1.58 -8.11 -26.76
CA CYS A 41 -0.79 -8.34 -27.97
C CYS A 41 0.71 -8.28 -27.68
N GLY A 42 1.50 -8.74 -28.63
CA GLY A 42 2.95 -8.53 -28.62
C GLY A 42 3.33 -7.05 -28.74
N PRO A 43 4.65 -6.75 -28.73
CA PRO A 43 5.13 -5.40 -28.99
C PRO A 43 4.62 -4.87 -30.34
N LEU A 44 4.22 -3.60 -30.34
CA LEU A 44 3.77 -2.92 -31.55
C LEU A 44 4.94 -2.20 -32.22
N ASN A 45 4.94 -2.18 -33.55
CA ASN A 45 5.81 -1.30 -34.31
C ASN A 45 5.52 0.17 -33.94
N PRO A 46 6.51 1.01 -33.62
CA PRO A 46 6.25 2.41 -33.32
C PRO A 46 5.79 3.24 -34.54
N ALA A 47 6.15 2.83 -35.76
CA ALA A 47 5.76 3.54 -36.98
C ALA A 47 4.40 3.09 -37.52
N THR A 48 4.08 1.79 -37.45
CA THR A 48 2.83 1.24 -38.03
C THR A 48 1.73 0.96 -37.00
N LEU A 49 2.06 0.90 -35.69
CA LEU A 49 1.18 0.49 -34.59
C LEU A 49 0.55 -0.90 -34.77
N LEU A 50 1.16 -1.74 -35.60
CA LEU A 50 0.75 -3.11 -35.82
C LEU A 50 1.60 -4.09 -34.98
N PRO A 51 1.07 -5.28 -34.65
CA PRO A 51 1.85 -6.31 -33.98
C PRO A 51 2.94 -6.81 -34.93
N ASP A 52 4.21 -6.57 -34.59
CA ASP A 52 5.34 -7.02 -35.41
C ASP A 52 5.73 -8.47 -35.13
N LEU A 53 5.49 -8.95 -33.91
CA LEU A 53 5.91 -10.26 -33.43
C LEU A 53 4.87 -10.90 -32.50
N PRO A 54 4.80 -12.24 -32.43
CA PRO A 54 4.00 -12.94 -31.43
C PRO A 54 4.42 -12.54 -30.01
N ILE A 55 3.53 -12.74 -29.04
CA ILE A 55 3.83 -12.46 -27.62
C ILE A 55 5.08 -13.26 -27.24
N PRO A 56 6.16 -12.61 -26.76
CA PRO A 56 7.38 -13.31 -26.39
C PRO A 56 7.10 -14.36 -25.31
N PRO A 57 7.82 -15.51 -25.31
CA PRO A 57 7.70 -16.52 -24.26
C PRO A 57 8.05 -15.97 -22.87
N ASP A 58 8.94 -14.97 -22.80
CA ASP A 58 9.31 -14.24 -21.57
C ASP A 58 8.35 -13.08 -21.26
N SER A 59 7.06 -13.28 -21.46
CA SER A 59 6.05 -12.26 -21.17
C SER A 59 5.94 -12.08 -19.65
N HIS A 60 6.22 -10.88 -19.14
CA HIS A 60 6.03 -10.57 -17.72
C HIS A 60 4.53 -10.68 -17.33
N ASP A 61 4.28 -11.00 -16.06
CA ASP A 61 2.96 -10.81 -15.44
C ASP A 61 2.80 -9.33 -15.06
N CYS A 62 1.90 -8.64 -15.75
CA CYS A 62 1.65 -7.21 -15.52
C CYS A 62 1.17 -6.95 -14.08
N VAL A 63 0.40 -7.86 -13.49
CA VAL A 63 -0.13 -7.72 -12.13
C VAL A 63 1.01 -7.81 -11.12
N GLU A 64 1.89 -8.80 -11.28
CA GLU A 64 3.06 -8.99 -10.42
C GLU A 64 4.04 -7.81 -10.52
N VAL A 65 4.37 -7.39 -11.74
CA VAL A 65 5.29 -6.25 -11.98
C VAL A 65 4.74 -4.97 -11.38
N VAL A 66 3.46 -4.66 -11.55
CA VAL A 66 2.87 -3.46 -10.93
C VAL A 66 2.88 -3.58 -9.40
N SER A 67 2.64 -4.78 -8.87
CA SER A 67 2.80 -5.04 -7.42
C SER A 67 4.21 -4.74 -6.95
N SER A 68 5.24 -5.19 -7.67
CA SER A 68 6.62 -5.00 -7.24
C SER A 68 7.09 -3.56 -7.39
N VAL A 69 6.74 -2.89 -8.49
CA VAL A 69 7.13 -1.49 -8.77
C VAL A 69 6.45 -0.50 -7.83
N LEU A 70 5.20 -0.75 -7.44
CA LEU A 70 4.46 0.13 -6.52
C LEU A 70 4.74 -0.16 -5.03
N ARG A 71 5.61 -1.12 -4.71
CA ARG A 71 6.01 -1.33 -3.31
C ARG A 71 6.87 -0.17 -2.83
N VAL A 72 6.50 0.37 -1.67
CA VAL A 72 7.29 1.41 -0.97
C VAL A 72 8.65 0.86 -0.57
N ARG A 73 8.73 -0.43 -0.22
CA ARG A 73 9.96 -1.15 0.14
C ARG A 73 9.89 -2.60 -0.33
N ALA A 74 10.93 -3.11 -0.97
CA ALA A 74 10.94 -4.45 -1.57
C ALA A 74 10.90 -5.60 -0.53
N ASP A 75 11.36 -5.34 0.68
CA ASP A 75 11.44 -6.25 1.83
C ASP A 75 10.28 -6.08 2.83
N LEU A 76 9.34 -5.14 2.61
CA LEU A 76 8.18 -4.94 3.46
C LEU A 76 6.98 -5.72 2.91
N PHE A 77 6.51 -6.71 3.67
CA PHE A 77 5.38 -7.58 3.30
C PHE A 77 4.22 -7.40 4.29
N ASP A 78 2.99 -7.63 3.83
CA ASP A 78 1.77 -7.70 4.64
C ASP A 78 1.56 -9.09 5.25
N VAL A 79 2.52 -10.00 5.05
CA VAL A 79 2.53 -11.35 5.62
C VAL A 79 3.44 -11.36 6.86
N PRO A 80 2.98 -11.90 8.00
CA PRO A 80 3.81 -12.05 9.19
C PRO A 80 5.09 -12.87 8.91
N LEU A 81 6.21 -12.49 9.54
CA LEU A 81 7.44 -13.29 9.48
C LEU A 81 7.23 -14.63 10.19
N ALA A 82 7.84 -15.70 9.68
CA ALA A 82 7.72 -17.04 10.27
C ALA A 82 8.37 -17.14 11.67
N ASN A 83 9.50 -16.46 11.88
CA ASN A 83 10.25 -16.42 13.14
C ASN A 83 10.69 -14.98 13.45
N PRO A 84 9.78 -14.11 13.93
CA PRO A 84 10.13 -12.74 14.26
C PRO A 84 10.92 -12.68 15.57
N ASP A 85 11.98 -11.87 15.61
CA ASP A 85 12.70 -11.58 16.87
C ASP A 85 11.82 -10.79 17.85
N LEU A 86 10.90 -9.97 17.33
CA LEU A 86 10.01 -9.12 18.11
C LEU A 86 8.63 -9.01 17.45
N ILE A 87 7.58 -9.15 18.27
CA ILE A 87 6.19 -8.90 17.87
C ILE A 87 5.68 -7.71 18.68
N LEU A 88 5.44 -6.60 17.99
CA LEU A 88 4.93 -5.36 18.57
C LEU A 88 3.51 -5.10 18.07
N PHE A 89 2.69 -4.60 18.99
CA PHE A 89 1.37 -4.04 18.70
C PHE A 89 1.44 -2.55 18.95
N THR A 90 0.74 -1.79 18.12
CA THR A 90 0.62 -0.34 18.27
C THR A 90 -0.84 0.03 18.37
N ASP A 91 -1.14 0.95 19.25
CA ASP A 91 -2.47 1.54 19.33
C ASP A 91 -2.34 3.03 19.64
N ARG A 92 -3.44 3.73 19.46
CA ARG A 92 -3.57 5.14 19.73
C ARG A 92 -4.77 5.42 20.61
N SER A 93 -4.72 6.55 21.30
CA SER A 93 -5.89 7.16 21.91
C SER A 93 -6.04 8.59 21.37
N SER A 94 -7.28 8.99 21.13
CA SER A 94 -7.60 10.38 20.79
C SER A 94 -9.01 10.65 21.28
N PHE A 95 -9.17 11.59 22.21
CA PHE A 95 -10.49 11.98 22.71
C PHE A 95 -10.55 13.50 22.97
N TYR A 96 -11.76 14.02 23.13
CA TYR A 96 -12.00 15.44 23.38
C TYR A 96 -12.62 15.58 24.76
N SER A 97 -12.04 16.42 25.61
CA SER A 97 -12.55 16.70 26.96
C SER A 97 -12.29 18.15 27.32
N GLU A 98 -13.25 18.80 27.98
CA GLU A 98 -13.11 20.18 28.49
C GLU A 98 -12.65 21.23 27.45
N GLY A 99 -13.03 21.04 26.18
CA GLY A 99 -12.64 21.98 25.11
C GLY A 99 -11.27 21.69 24.48
N GLN A 100 -10.52 20.69 24.98
CA GLN A 100 -9.20 20.30 24.52
C GLN A 100 -9.21 18.88 23.94
N ARG A 101 -8.37 18.63 22.94
CA ARG A 101 -8.13 17.29 22.43
C ARG A 101 -6.93 16.69 23.14
N PHE A 102 -7.06 15.44 23.55
CA PHE A 102 -5.98 14.66 24.12
C PHE A 102 -5.67 13.53 23.15
N ALA A 103 -4.38 13.30 22.91
CA ALA A 103 -3.90 12.20 22.10
C ALA A 103 -2.81 11.44 22.85
N GLY A 104 -2.68 10.15 22.55
CA GLY A 104 -1.63 9.31 23.07
C GLY A 104 -1.37 8.12 22.15
N TYR A 105 -0.27 7.44 22.40
CA TYR A 105 0.07 6.20 21.71
C TYR A 105 0.55 5.16 22.71
N THR A 106 0.51 3.91 22.28
CA THR A 106 1.09 2.78 22.98
C THR A 106 1.82 1.87 21.99
N VAL A 107 2.92 1.29 22.45
CA VAL A 107 3.61 0.18 21.82
C VAL A 107 3.70 -0.92 22.86
N THR A 108 3.14 -2.08 22.56
CA THR A 108 3.09 -3.21 23.50
C THR A 108 3.65 -4.47 22.86
N SER A 109 4.14 -5.38 23.69
CA SER A 109 4.26 -6.78 23.30
C SER A 109 2.94 -7.49 23.57
N GLN A 110 2.91 -8.81 23.41
CA GLN A 110 1.78 -9.62 23.86
C GLN A 110 1.56 -9.56 25.38
N TRP A 111 2.60 -9.23 26.15
CA TRP A 111 2.60 -9.39 27.61
C TRP A 111 2.76 -8.07 28.37
N ASP A 112 3.46 -7.10 27.77
CA ASP A 112 3.90 -5.89 28.46
C ASP A 112 3.69 -4.63 27.63
N VAL A 113 3.52 -3.49 28.32
CA VAL A 113 3.62 -2.17 27.70
C VAL A 113 5.09 -1.82 27.58
N ILE A 114 5.58 -1.68 26.35
CA ILE A 114 6.98 -1.31 26.06
C ILE A 114 7.13 0.21 26.16
N GLU A 115 6.18 0.95 25.57
CA GLU A 115 6.17 2.40 25.63
C GLU A 115 4.72 2.91 25.57
N ALA A 116 4.40 3.93 26.35
CA ALA A 116 3.14 4.64 26.28
C ALA A 116 3.35 6.10 26.69
N ALA A 117 2.85 7.04 25.89
CA ALA A 117 2.97 8.45 26.21
C ALA A 117 1.85 9.28 25.59
N SER A 118 1.61 10.44 26.21
CA SER A 118 0.76 11.48 25.66
C SER A 118 1.45 12.17 24.47
N LEU A 119 0.64 12.56 23.49
CA LEU A 119 1.04 13.34 22.32
C LEU A 119 0.50 14.77 22.44
N PRO A 120 1.03 15.72 21.66
CA PRO A 120 0.53 17.09 21.67
C PRO A 120 -0.97 17.17 21.37
N ASP A 121 -1.64 18.08 22.04
CA ASP A 121 -3.11 18.19 22.07
C ASP A 121 -3.75 18.50 20.70
N ASN A 122 -2.98 18.94 19.72
CA ASN A 122 -3.46 19.21 18.38
C ASN A 122 -3.44 17.97 17.45
N TRP A 123 -2.96 16.82 17.91
CA TRP A 123 -2.82 15.63 17.07
C TRP A 123 -4.15 14.91 16.86
N GLY A 124 -4.42 14.54 15.61
CA GLY A 124 -5.54 13.67 15.27
C GLY A 124 -5.20 12.21 15.49
N ALA A 125 -6.23 11.37 15.55
CA ALA A 125 -6.07 9.93 15.75
C ALA A 125 -5.14 9.31 14.67
N GLN A 126 -5.32 9.63 13.39
CA GLN A 126 -4.44 9.09 12.33
C GLN A 126 -2.97 9.47 12.49
N ALA A 127 -2.67 10.69 12.95
CA ALA A 127 -1.30 11.12 13.21
C ALA A 127 -0.67 10.35 14.39
N ALA A 128 -1.46 10.12 15.44
CA ALA A 128 -1.05 9.30 16.57
C ALA A 128 -0.79 7.84 16.16
N GLU A 129 -1.60 7.26 15.26
CA GLU A 129 -1.38 5.91 14.72
C GLU A 129 -0.02 5.79 14.02
N LEU A 130 0.26 6.73 13.11
CA LEU A 130 1.49 6.72 12.32
C LEU A 130 2.73 6.91 13.22
N TYR A 131 2.59 7.71 14.27
CA TYR A 131 3.66 7.87 15.26
C TYR A 131 3.87 6.63 16.10
N ALA A 132 2.80 5.98 16.57
CA ALA A 132 2.88 4.71 17.29
C ALA A 132 3.63 3.66 16.46
N LEU A 133 3.25 3.51 15.18
CA LEU A 133 3.89 2.61 14.23
C LEU A 133 5.37 2.96 13.99
N GLY A 134 5.66 4.23 13.73
CA GLY A 134 7.03 4.71 13.56
C GLY A 134 7.89 4.45 14.79
N ARG A 135 7.31 4.63 15.99
CA ARG A 135 7.99 4.38 17.26
C ARG A 135 8.28 2.91 17.48
N ALA A 136 7.33 2.03 17.17
CA ALA A 136 7.55 0.58 17.20
C ALA A 136 8.71 0.17 16.28
N CYS A 137 8.81 0.74 15.08
CA CYS A 137 9.94 0.49 14.18
C CYS A 137 11.29 0.95 14.76
N GLN A 138 11.33 2.11 15.43
CA GLN A 138 12.54 2.62 16.09
C GLN A 138 13.00 1.72 17.24
N LEU A 139 12.04 1.29 18.08
CA LEU A 139 12.29 0.38 19.19
C LEU A 139 12.82 -0.98 18.69
N ALA A 140 12.25 -1.51 17.61
CA ALA A 140 12.70 -2.76 17.00
C ALA A 140 14.10 -2.65 16.35
N ALA A 141 14.48 -1.47 15.84
CA ALA A 141 15.79 -1.24 15.24
C ALA A 141 16.93 -1.04 16.28
N GLY A 142 16.60 -0.87 17.56
CA GLY A 142 17.58 -0.68 18.63
C GLY A 142 18.33 0.66 18.61
N SER A 143 17.82 1.70 17.94
CA SER A 143 18.43 3.05 17.89
C SER A 143 17.66 4.08 18.73
N PRO A 144 18.35 5.05 19.38
CA PRO A 144 17.72 6.04 20.26
C PRO A 144 16.84 7.03 19.45
N PRO A 145 15.83 7.65 20.09
CA PRO A 145 14.95 8.60 19.40
C PRO A 145 15.73 9.80 18.86
N CYS A 146 15.53 10.13 17.57
CA CYS A 146 15.77 11.49 17.10
C CYS A 146 14.79 12.41 17.82
N SER A 147 15.31 13.32 18.63
CA SER A 147 14.55 14.42 19.23
C SER A 147 13.91 15.26 18.13
N LEU A 148 12.59 15.38 18.16
CA LEU A 148 11.83 16.43 17.48
C LEU A 148 11.95 17.75 18.26
#